data_AF-A0A256XHT5-F1
#
_entry.id   AF-A0A256XHT5-F1
#
_cell.length_a   1.000
_cell.length_b   1.000
_cell.length_c   1.000
_cell.angle_alpha   90.00
_cell.angle_beta   90.00
_cell.angle_gamma   90.00
#
_symmetry.space_group_name_H-M   'P 1'
#
loop_
_entity.id
_entity.type
_entity.pdbx_description
1 polymer ?
#
loop_
_entity_poly.entity_id
_entity_poly.type
_entity_poly.pdbx_seq_one_letter_code
_entity_poly.pdbx_strand_id
1 'polypeptide(L)'
;MTLVLEWNYTSFLNELRFNPDMTPEEFVSFVVGSYQAGTYVSTVLGFNMPEFYPIKKYYTTLSATNLSKSDQLKNDVSTLAEKLTDNLPDVKPNIRKAREDTREYGILYPRFWWLPTTLSFGLAYEPWGYDCFIDVYDFSSRLREEVDVQEVKDACTNVMNSLDEAIIASESLPTDPSYGLHIYFPQLRCQYDQSIWKGMKNPTFRNIPVKYEELDFSEDNVWDEFLKTYLNILQFYP
;
A
#
# COMPACT_ATOMS: atom_id res chain seq x y z
N MET A 1 -27.41 3.26 9.00
CA MET A 1 -26.89 2.43 7.90
C MET A 1 -26.11 3.35 6.97
N THR A 2 -24.79 3.28 7.00
CA THR A 2 -23.91 4.10 6.15
C THR A 2 -23.87 3.43 4.78
N LEU A 3 -24.42 4.06 3.76
CA LEU A 3 -24.19 3.66 2.36
C LEU A 3 -22.85 4.25 1.96
N VAL A 4 -21.77 3.52 2.22
CA VAL A 4 -20.56 3.68 1.40
C VAL A 4 -20.98 3.10 0.06
N LEU A 5 -21.07 3.93 -0.98
CA LEU A 5 -21.22 3.41 -2.34
C LEU A 5 -19.90 2.70 -2.64
N GLU A 6 -19.89 1.37 -2.48
CA GLU A 6 -18.77 0.50 -2.80
C GLU A 6 -18.63 0.41 -4.33
N TRP A 7 -18.62 -0.79 -4.88
CA TRP A 7 -18.51 -1.00 -6.33
C TRP A 7 -19.76 -0.52 -7.06
N ASN A 8 -19.60 0.17 -8.19
CA ASN A 8 -20.71 0.56 -9.07
C ASN A 8 -21.16 -0.63 -9.94
N TYR A 9 -21.65 -1.68 -9.28
CA TYR A 9 -22.08 -2.93 -9.92
C TYR A 9 -23.11 -2.70 -11.04
N THR A 10 -24.02 -1.73 -10.88
CA THR A 10 -25.00 -1.41 -11.92
C THR A 10 -24.33 -0.97 -13.21
N SER A 11 -23.29 -0.12 -13.15
CA SER A 11 -22.54 0.29 -14.33
C SER A 11 -21.79 -0.89 -14.95
N PHE A 12 -21.03 -1.64 -14.13
CA PHE A 12 -20.11 -2.67 -14.63
C PHE A 12 -20.87 -3.86 -15.24
N LEU A 13 -21.97 -4.29 -14.60
CA LEU A 13 -22.79 -5.39 -15.11
C LEU A 13 -23.61 -4.99 -16.35
N ASN A 14 -24.03 -3.72 -16.47
CA ASN A 14 -24.68 -3.25 -17.69
C ASN A 14 -23.69 -3.21 -18.86
N GLU A 15 -22.48 -2.71 -18.63
CA GLU A 15 -21.43 -2.70 -19.65
C GLU A 15 -21.13 -4.12 -20.16
N LEU A 16 -20.91 -5.06 -19.24
CA LEU A 16 -20.67 -6.47 -19.59
C LEU A 16 -21.87 -7.10 -20.32
N ARG A 17 -23.10 -6.68 -20.01
CA ARG A 17 -24.31 -7.14 -20.69
C ARG A 17 -24.41 -6.62 -22.13
N PHE A 18 -24.02 -5.37 -22.37
CA PHE A 18 -24.08 -4.77 -23.70
C PHE A 18 -22.86 -5.12 -24.56
N ASN A 19 -21.72 -5.39 -23.93
CA ASN A 19 -20.45 -5.73 -24.58
C ASN A 19 -19.92 -7.08 -24.03
N PRO A 20 -20.61 -8.21 -24.28
CA PRO A 20 -20.25 -9.50 -23.70
C PRO A 20 -18.93 -10.08 -24.23
N ASP A 21 -18.46 -9.59 -25.38
CA ASP A 21 -17.23 -10.04 -26.04
C ASP A 21 -15.97 -9.26 -25.60
N MET A 22 -16.11 -8.33 -24.63
CA MET A 22 -14.98 -7.54 -24.15
C MET A 22 -13.91 -8.43 -23.49
N THR A 23 -12.65 -8.07 -23.66
CA THR A 23 -11.56 -8.79 -23.00
C THR A 23 -11.55 -8.50 -21.49
N PRO A 24 -10.93 -9.37 -20.67
CA PRO A 24 -10.73 -9.07 -19.25
C PRO A 24 -10.06 -7.71 -19.02
N GLU A 25 -9.05 -7.35 -19.82
CA GLU A 25 -8.33 -6.07 -19.75
C GLU A 25 -9.24 -4.87 -20.05
N GLU A 26 -10.07 -4.98 -21.09
CA GLU A 26 -11.06 -3.94 -21.42
C GLU A 26 -12.07 -3.77 -20.28
N PHE A 27 -12.53 -4.88 -19.70
CA PHE A 27 -13.49 -4.85 -18.61
C PHE A 27 -12.92 -4.21 -17.34
N VAL A 28 -11.73 -4.63 -16.89
CA VAL A 28 -11.12 -4.06 -15.69
C VAL A 28 -10.74 -2.59 -15.88
N SER A 29 -10.33 -2.19 -17.09
CA SER A 29 -10.06 -0.78 -17.42
C SER A 29 -11.33 0.07 -17.32
N PHE A 30 -12.46 -0.45 -17.82
CA PHE A 30 -13.76 0.21 -17.65
C PHE A 30 -14.16 0.33 -16.18
N VAL A 31 -13.99 -0.74 -15.39
CA VAL A 31 -14.29 -0.73 -13.96
C VAL A 31 -13.45 0.30 -13.22
N VAL A 32 -12.15 0.38 -13.51
CA VAL A 32 -11.26 1.39 -12.92
C VAL A 32 -11.66 2.80 -13.34
N GLY A 33 -11.82 3.08 -14.64
CA GLY A 33 -12.12 4.43 -15.15
C GLY A 33 -13.53 4.93 -14.85
N SER A 34 -14.46 4.04 -14.50
CA SER A 34 -15.79 4.39 -14.01
C SER A 34 -15.81 4.71 -12.51
N TYR A 35 -14.71 4.40 -11.81
CA TYR A 35 -14.41 4.96 -10.51
C TYR A 35 -13.90 6.39 -10.72
N GLN A 36 -14.45 7.35 -9.98
CA GLN A 36 -13.97 8.74 -10.01
C GLN A 36 -13.43 9.11 -8.64
N ALA A 37 -12.11 9.20 -8.50
CA ALA A 37 -11.49 9.52 -7.23
C ALA A 37 -12.04 10.85 -6.65
N GLY A 38 -12.39 10.86 -5.36
CA GLY A 38 -12.88 12.06 -4.67
C GLY A 38 -14.36 12.42 -4.88
N THR A 39 -15.13 11.59 -5.60
CA THR A 39 -16.58 11.78 -5.77
C THR A 39 -17.43 11.05 -4.72
N TYR A 40 -16.83 10.10 -4.00
CA TYR A 40 -17.52 9.31 -2.97
C TYR A 40 -17.64 10.11 -1.66
N VAL A 41 -18.87 10.50 -1.35
CA VAL A 41 -19.27 11.13 -0.10
C VAL A 41 -19.94 10.08 0.76
N SER A 42 -19.42 9.78 1.96
CA SER A 42 -20.21 8.98 2.91
C SER A 42 -21.20 9.88 3.63
N THR A 43 -22.48 9.58 3.44
CA THR A 43 -23.54 10.09 4.32
C THR A 43 -23.58 9.15 5.51
N VAL A 44 -22.90 9.53 6.60
CA VAL A 44 -22.98 8.75 7.84
C VAL A 44 -24.39 8.90 8.41
N LEU A 45 -25.12 7.77 8.50
CA LEU A 45 -26.36 7.61 9.26
C LEU A 45 -27.62 8.36 8.77
N GLY A 46 -27.71 8.81 7.51
CA GLY A 46 -28.95 9.41 6.99
C GLY A 46 -29.39 10.71 7.71
N PHE A 47 -28.49 11.31 8.48
CA PHE A 47 -28.63 12.66 9.01
C PHE A 47 -27.86 13.61 8.09
N ASN A 48 -28.48 14.74 7.73
CA ASN A 48 -27.72 15.92 7.30
C ASN A 48 -26.88 16.34 8.51
N MET A 49 -25.62 15.92 8.55
CA MET A 49 -24.70 16.38 9.58
C MET A 49 -24.57 17.90 9.44
N PRO A 50 -24.64 18.67 10.55
CA PRO A 50 -24.38 20.11 10.52
C PRO A 50 -23.03 20.37 9.84
N GLU A 51 -22.88 21.49 9.11
CA GLU A 51 -21.67 21.89 8.36
C GLU A 51 -20.34 21.81 9.16
N PHE A 52 -20.41 21.69 10.48
CA PHE A 52 -19.27 21.51 11.38
C PHE A 52 -18.64 20.12 11.38
N TYR A 53 -19.29 19.10 10.83
CA TYR A 53 -18.63 17.82 10.56
C TYR A 53 -18.16 17.83 9.11
N PRO A 54 -16.84 17.82 8.83
CA PRO A 54 -16.36 17.78 7.47
C PRO A 54 -16.93 16.51 6.85
N ILE A 55 -17.78 16.70 5.84
CA ILE A 55 -18.14 15.66 4.89
C ILE A 55 -16.81 15.16 4.35
N LYS A 56 -16.29 14.07 4.91
CA LYS A 56 -15.04 13.48 4.45
C LYS A 56 -15.36 12.91 3.08
N LYS A 57 -14.97 13.64 2.02
CA LYS A 57 -14.77 13.03 0.72
C LYS A 57 -13.80 11.89 0.95
N TYR A 58 -14.22 10.67 0.64
CA TYR A 58 -13.31 9.54 0.70
C TYR A 58 -12.48 9.62 -0.56
N TYR A 59 -11.22 10.00 -0.36
CA TYR A 59 -10.18 9.92 -1.35
C TYR A 59 -9.80 8.46 -1.47
N THR A 60 -10.02 7.93 -2.66
CA THR A 60 -9.99 6.50 -2.89
C THR A 60 -9.22 6.27 -4.18
N THR A 61 -8.44 5.20 -4.19
CA THR A 61 -7.58 4.80 -5.29
C THR A 61 -8.01 3.41 -5.73
N LEU A 62 -8.05 3.17 -7.03
CA LEU A 62 -8.41 1.85 -7.58
C LEU A 62 -7.47 1.51 -8.72
N SER A 63 -6.96 0.29 -8.74
CA SER A 63 -6.07 -0.20 -9.80
C SER A 63 -6.48 -1.61 -10.23
N ALA A 64 -6.11 -1.95 -11.45
CA ALA A 64 -6.21 -3.28 -12.01
C ALA A 64 -4.81 -3.77 -12.39
N THR A 65 -4.46 -4.98 -11.94
CA THR A 65 -3.13 -5.57 -12.14
C THR A 65 -3.22 -6.82 -13.01
N ASN A 66 -2.34 -6.94 -13.99
CA ASN A 66 -2.15 -8.13 -14.80
C ASN A 66 -1.32 -9.17 -14.03
N LEU A 67 -1.97 -10.21 -13.53
CA LEU A 67 -1.29 -11.25 -12.75
C LEU A 67 -0.29 -12.08 -13.57
N SER A 68 -0.38 -12.11 -14.91
CA SER A 68 0.66 -12.78 -15.71
C SER A 68 2.03 -12.10 -15.63
N LYS A 69 2.08 -10.87 -15.10
CA LYS A 69 3.30 -10.09 -14.88
C LYS A 69 3.83 -10.20 -13.44
N SER A 70 3.13 -10.89 -12.55
CA SER A 70 3.49 -10.92 -11.12
C SER A 70 4.86 -11.55 -10.87
N ASP A 71 5.24 -12.58 -11.63
CA ASP A 71 6.54 -13.24 -11.45
C ASP A 71 7.70 -12.31 -11.79
N GLN A 72 7.59 -11.53 -12.88
CA GLN A 72 8.62 -10.56 -13.24
C GLN A 72 8.71 -9.44 -12.19
N LEU A 73 7.57 -8.87 -11.79
CA LEU A 73 7.52 -7.85 -10.75
C LEU A 73 8.11 -8.36 -9.42
N LYS A 74 7.78 -9.59 -9.02
CA LYS A 74 8.36 -10.25 -7.85
C LYS A 74 9.88 -10.32 -7.95
N ASN A 75 10.40 -10.82 -9.07
CA ASN A 75 11.85 -10.96 -9.26
C ASN A 75 12.58 -9.60 -9.23
N ASP A 76 11.97 -8.54 -9.77
CA ASP A 76 12.57 -7.21 -9.74
C ASP A 76 12.54 -6.59 -8.34
N VAL A 77 11.48 -6.81 -7.56
CA VAL A 77 11.42 -6.42 -6.14
C VAL A 77 12.46 -7.21 -5.32
N SER A 78 12.62 -8.50 -5.59
CA SER A 78 13.64 -9.34 -4.94
C SER A 78 15.04 -8.82 -5.26
N THR A 79 15.31 -8.51 -6.53
CA THR A 79 16.57 -7.92 -6.98
C THR A 79 16.83 -6.59 -6.27
N LEU A 80 15.82 -5.73 -6.13
CA LEU A 80 15.94 -4.48 -5.37
C LEU A 80 16.30 -4.76 -3.91
N ALA A 81 15.62 -5.68 -3.23
CA ALA A 81 15.93 -6.05 -1.85
C ALA A 81 17.38 -6.56 -1.68
N GLU A 82 17.88 -7.37 -2.61
CA GLU A 82 19.28 -7.81 -2.61
C GLU A 82 20.24 -6.62 -2.72
N LYS A 83 20.02 -5.74 -3.70
CA LYS A 83 20.89 -4.56 -3.92
C LYS A 83 20.87 -3.59 -2.74
N LEU A 84 19.72 -3.42 -2.09
CA LEU A 84 19.61 -2.62 -0.88
C LEU A 84 20.32 -3.26 0.31
N THR A 85 20.28 -4.59 0.42
CA THR A 85 20.95 -5.34 1.48
C THR A 85 22.47 -5.30 1.32
N ASP A 86 22.97 -5.56 0.11
CA ASP A 86 24.40 -5.55 -0.23
C ASP A 86 25.05 -4.19 0.04
N ASN A 87 24.32 -3.10 -0.23
CA ASN A 87 24.80 -1.72 -0.06
C ASN A 87 24.31 -1.05 1.22
N LEU A 88 23.64 -1.79 2.11
CA LEU A 88 22.89 -1.23 3.23
C LEU A 88 23.70 -0.23 4.09
N PRO A 89 24.98 -0.49 4.45
CA PRO A 89 25.75 0.47 5.26
C PRO A 89 25.82 1.87 4.64
N ASP A 90 25.90 1.95 3.31
CA ASP A 90 26.08 3.20 2.57
C ASP A 90 24.75 3.85 2.21
N VAL A 91 23.73 3.06 1.86
CA VAL A 91 22.45 3.59 1.34
C VAL A 91 21.34 3.72 2.38
N LYS A 92 21.55 3.23 3.62
CA LYS A 92 20.53 3.27 4.68
C LYS A 92 19.92 4.65 4.93
N PRO A 93 20.67 5.77 4.95
CA PRO A 93 20.09 7.11 5.08
C PRO A 93 19.16 7.46 3.91
N ASN A 94 19.53 7.07 2.69
CA ASN A 94 18.75 7.31 1.47
C ASN A 94 17.46 6.48 1.46
N ILE A 95 17.53 5.20 1.85
CA ILE A 95 16.36 4.34 2.04
C ILE A 95 15.39 4.98 3.03
N ARG A 96 15.91 5.45 4.18
CA ARG A 96 15.09 6.07 5.22
C ARG A 96 14.38 7.32 4.70
N LYS A 97 15.11 8.21 4.02
CA LYS A 97 14.56 9.44 3.46
C LYS A 97 13.51 9.16 2.38
N ALA A 98 13.85 8.30 1.41
CA ALA A 98 12.93 7.91 0.35
C ALA A 98 11.62 7.34 0.93
N ARG A 99 11.73 6.46 1.94
CA ARG A 99 10.58 5.90 2.63
C ARG A 99 9.74 6.95 3.37
N GLU A 100 10.37 7.87 4.10
CA GLU A 100 9.67 8.93 4.85
C GLU A 100 8.90 9.88 3.92
N ASP A 101 9.37 10.05 2.69
CA ASP A 101 8.72 10.89 1.68
C ASP A 101 7.73 10.12 0.77
N THR A 102 7.66 8.79 0.89
CA THR A 102 6.82 7.93 0.04
C THR A 102 5.36 8.01 0.48
N ARG A 103 4.43 7.93 -0.48
CA ARG A 103 3.00 7.72 -0.23
C ARG A 103 2.71 6.45 0.58
N GLU A 104 1.94 6.61 1.65
CA GLU A 104 1.58 5.52 2.58
C GLU A 104 0.09 5.17 2.50
N TYR A 105 -0.22 3.91 2.79
CA TYR A 105 -1.57 3.37 2.90
C TYR A 105 -1.78 2.74 4.28
N GLY A 106 -3.05 2.69 4.74
CA GLY A 106 -3.39 2.07 6.03
C GLY A 106 -3.39 3.00 7.25
N ILE A 107 -3.23 4.31 7.05
CA ILE A 107 -3.12 5.35 8.09
C ILE A 107 -4.31 5.38 9.09
N LEU A 108 -5.44 4.75 8.75
CA LEU A 108 -6.63 4.71 9.61
C LEU A 108 -6.49 3.86 10.89
N TYR A 109 -5.42 3.08 11.04
CA TYR A 109 -5.19 2.22 12.21
C TYR A 109 -4.16 2.83 13.16
N PRO A 110 -4.28 2.72 14.49
CA PRO A 110 -3.33 3.34 15.41
C PRO A 110 -1.96 2.62 15.40
N ARG A 111 -0.90 3.38 15.18
CA ARG A 111 0.53 2.99 15.23
C ARG A 111 0.93 2.39 16.58
N PHE A 112 0.36 2.90 17.66
CA PHE A 112 0.64 2.47 19.03
C PHE A 112 -0.62 1.87 19.67
N TRP A 113 -0.64 0.54 19.77
CA TRP A 113 -1.77 -0.22 20.33
C TRP A 113 -2.11 0.11 21.79
N TRP A 114 -1.15 0.67 22.54
CA TRP A 114 -1.31 1.05 23.94
C TRP A 114 -1.96 2.44 24.13
N LEU A 115 -2.09 3.24 23.06
CA LEU A 115 -2.80 4.51 23.14
C LEU A 115 -4.31 4.27 23.27
N PRO A 116 -5.01 4.91 24.23
CA PRO A 116 -6.45 4.81 24.35
C PRO A 116 -7.13 5.23 23.05
N THR A 117 -8.09 4.42 22.56
CA THR A 117 -8.84 4.71 21.34
C THR A 117 -9.51 6.08 21.36
N THR A 118 -9.93 6.58 22.51
CA THR A 118 -10.49 7.94 22.64
C THR A 118 -9.50 9.05 22.33
N LEU A 119 -8.20 8.85 22.59
CA LEU A 119 -7.13 9.76 22.19
C LEU A 119 -6.78 9.58 20.71
N SER A 120 -6.77 8.35 20.21
CA SER A 120 -6.47 8.04 18.80
C SER A 120 -7.56 8.54 17.83
N PHE A 121 -8.83 8.58 18.25
CA PHE A 121 -9.95 9.04 17.42
C PHE A 121 -10.21 10.56 17.54
N GLY A 122 -9.73 11.20 18.62
CA GLY A 122 -9.99 12.62 18.94
C GLY A 122 -8.88 13.60 18.53
N LEU A 123 -7.64 13.12 18.35
CA LEU A 123 -6.52 13.90 17.83
C LEU A 123 -6.31 13.54 16.36
N ALA A 124 -5.96 14.51 15.50
CA ALA A 124 -5.78 14.31 14.07
C ALA A 124 -5.00 13.01 13.78
N TYR A 125 -5.61 12.14 12.96
CA TYR A 125 -5.30 10.71 12.82
C TYR A 125 -3.93 10.38 12.21
N GLU A 126 -3.38 11.28 11.39
CA GLU A 126 -2.24 10.98 10.52
C GLU A 126 -0.93 10.62 11.26
N PRO A 127 -0.42 11.42 12.22
CA PRO A 127 0.91 11.15 12.80
C PRO A 127 0.97 9.87 13.65
N TRP A 128 -0.20 9.29 13.95
CA TRP A 128 -0.35 8.09 14.77
C TRP A 128 -0.97 6.93 13.98
N GLY A 129 -1.00 7.00 12.65
CA GLY A 129 -1.49 5.95 11.75
C GLY A 129 -0.50 4.79 11.55
N TYR A 130 -1.01 3.60 11.22
CA TYR A 130 -0.22 2.43 10.86
C TYR A 130 0.15 2.56 9.39
N ASP A 131 1.40 2.92 9.17
CA ASP A 131 1.98 3.40 7.92
C ASP A 131 2.91 2.38 7.27
N CYS A 132 2.62 1.10 7.46
CA CYS A 132 3.54 0.04 7.05
C CYS A 132 3.34 -0.40 5.60
N PHE A 133 2.45 0.22 4.85
CA PHE A 133 2.27 -0.06 3.42
C PHE A 133 2.62 1.18 2.63
N ILE A 134 3.61 1.07 1.76
CA ILE A 134 4.09 2.18 0.95
C ILE A 134 3.87 1.90 -0.53
N ASP A 135 3.63 2.93 -1.32
CA ASP A 135 3.53 2.82 -2.77
C ASP A 135 4.89 2.40 -3.38
N VAL A 136 4.91 1.28 -4.10
CA VAL A 136 6.16 0.66 -4.56
C VAL A 136 6.84 1.51 -5.63
N TYR A 137 6.06 2.12 -6.52
CA TYR A 137 6.58 2.95 -7.59
C TYR A 137 7.16 4.24 -7.02
N ASP A 138 6.39 4.92 -6.16
CA ASP A 138 6.80 6.19 -5.55
C ASP A 138 8.08 6.00 -4.71
N PHE A 139 8.15 4.92 -3.92
CA PHE A 139 9.38 4.55 -3.19
C PHE A 139 10.57 4.36 -4.12
N SER A 140 10.40 3.56 -5.19
CA SER A 140 11.47 3.25 -6.13
C SER A 140 11.97 4.49 -6.87
N SER A 141 11.04 5.37 -7.27
CA SER A 141 11.37 6.64 -7.93
C SER A 141 12.19 7.55 -7.01
N ARG A 142 11.74 7.74 -5.77
CA ARG A 142 12.45 8.56 -4.77
C ARG A 142 13.82 7.99 -4.43
N LEU A 143 13.89 6.68 -4.18
CA LEU A 143 15.15 6.04 -3.83
C LEU A 143 16.20 6.16 -4.95
N ARG A 144 15.77 6.02 -6.21
CA ARG A 144 16.63 6.23 -7.37
C ARG A 144 17.22 7.63 -7.44
N GLU A 145 16.46 8.65 -7.02
CA GLU A 145 16.91 10.04 -6.97
C GLU A 145 17.85 10.32 -5.80
N GLU A 146 17.63 9.62 -4.68
CA GLU A 146 18.38 9.84 -3.44
C GLU A 146 19.73 9.11 -3.41
N VAL A 147 19.85 7.94 -4.03
CA VAL A 147 21.04 7.08 -3.94
C VAL A 147 22.07 7.43 -5.02
N ASP A 148 23.36 7.20 -4.78
CA ASP A 148 24.44 7.33 -5.78
C ASP A 148 25.09 5.99 -6.13
N VAL A 149 24.36 4.89 -5.94
CA VAL A 149 24.78 3.53 -6.27
C VAL A 149 24.04 3.07 -7.52
N GLN A 150 24.77 2.87 -8.63
CA GLN A 150 24.15 2.61 -9.94
C GLN A 150 23.30 1.33 -9.95
N GLU A 151 23.76 0.24 -9.33
CA GLU A 151 22.99 -1.01 -9.29
C GLU A 151 21.67 -0.87 -8.51
N VAL A 152 21.61 0.01 -7.50
CA VAL A 152 20.35 0.33 -6.81
C VAL A 152 19.44 1.15 -7.72
N LYS A 153 19.98 2.12 -8.48
CA LYS A 153 19.21 2.90 -9.47
C LYS A 153 18.61 2.02 -10.57
N ASP A 154 19.39 1.07 -11.05
CA ASP A 154 18.97 0.13 -12.08
C ASP A 154 17.87 -0.79 -11.54
N ALA A 155 18.03 -1.33 -10.33
CA ALA A 155 17.01 -2.15 -9.68
C ALA A 155 15.70 -1.37 -9.44
N CYS A 156 15.78 -0.12 -8.97
CA CYS A 156 14.60 0.74 -8.85
C CYS A 156 13.90 0.94 -10.20
N THR A 157 14.67 1.15 -11.27
CA THR A 157 14.14 1.34 -12.63
C THR A 157 13.44 0.09 -13.14
N ASN A 158 13.99 -1.10 -12.87
CA ASN A 158 13.35 -2.36 -13.23
C ASN A 158 12.01 -2.53 -12.51
N VAL A 159 11.94 -2.23 -11.20
CA VAL A 159 10.68 -2.27 -10.44
C VAL A 159 9.64 -1.31 -11.04
N MET A 160 10.02 -0.07 -11.34
CA MET A 160 9.11 0.89 -11.96
C MET A 160 8.60 0.41 -13.33
N ASN A 161 9.49 -0.09 -14.19
CA ASN A 161 9.09 -0.62 -15.50
C ASN A 161 8.15 -1.83 -15.37
N SER A 162 8.43 -2.74 -14.44
CA SER A 162 7.59 -3.91 -14.19
C SER A 162 6.22 -3.54 -13.61
N LEU A 163 6.14 -2.47 -12.83
CA LEU A 163 4.85 -1.90 -12.41
C LEU A 163 4.10 -1.28 -13.58
N ASP A 164 4.78 -0.49 -14.43
CA ASP A 164 4.17 0.10 -15.63
C ASP A 164 3.62 -0.98 -16.59
N GLU A 165 4.26 -2.15 -16.66
CA GLU A 165 3.75 -3.30 -17.42
C GLU A 165 2.64 -4.08 -16.71
N ALA A 166 2.66 -4.15 -15.38
CA ALA A 166 1.72 -4.93 -14.59
C ALA A 166 0.41 -4.18 -14.34
N ILE A 167 0.42 -2.86 -14.20
CA ILE A 167 -0.78 -2.06 -13.96
C ILE A 167 -1.51 -1.82 -15.28
N ILE A 168 -2.68 -2.44 -15.44
CA ILE A 168 -3.54 -2.31 -16.62
C ILE A 168 -4.24 -0.94 -16.60
N ALA A 169 -4.73 -0.55 -15.44
CA ALA A 169 -5.43 0.71 -15.22
C ALA A 169 -5.26 1.16 -13.77
N SER A 170 -5.24 2.48 -13.55
CA SER A 170 -5.22 3.09 -12.21
C SER A 170 -6.05 4.36 -12.23
N GLU A 171 -6.82 4.58 -11.18
CA GLU A 171 -7.55 5.79 -10.88
C GLU A 171 -7.12 6.31 -9.50
N SER A 172 -6.69 7.56 -9.46
CA SER A 172 -6.27 8.24 -8.25
C SER A 172 -6.54 9.74 -8.37
N LEU A 173 -6.41 10.48 -7.27
CA LEU A 173 -6.57 11.92 -7.34
C LEU A 173 -5.40 12.56 -8.09
N PRO A 174 -5.65 13.55 -8.96
CA PRO A 174 -4.57 14.27 -9.64
C PRO A 174 -3.58 14.96 -8.69
N THR A 175 -4.02 15.34 -7.49
CA THR A 175 -3.20 15.99 -6.47
C THR A 175 -2.49 15.01 -5.54
N ASP A 176 -2.81 13.72 -5.64
CA ASP A 176 -2.37 12.68 -4.72
C ASP A 176 -2.21 11.35 -5.48
N PRO A 177 -1.19 11.27 -6.37
CA PRO A 177 -1.04 10.16 -7.30
C PRO A 177 -0.80 8.84 -6.57
N SER A 178 -1.36 7.77 -7.12
CA SER A 178 -1.15 6.38 -6.69
C SER A 178 -0.82 5.52 -7.89
N TYR A 179 0.18 4.66 -7.73
CA TYR A 179 0.68 3.80 -8.80
C TYR A 179 0.18 2.36 -8.69
N GLY A 180 -0.87 2.15 -7.90
CA GLY A 180 -1.71 0.95 -7.96
C GLY A 180 -1.24 -0.25 -7.15
N LEU A 181 0.01 -0.31 -6.68
CA LEU A 181 0.50 -1.37 -5.79
C LEU A 181 1.29 -0.80 -4.63
N HIS A 182 1.09 -1.40 -3.46
CA HIS A 182 1.82 -1.09 -2.23
C HIS A 182 2.48 -2.35 -1.67
N ILE A 183 3.59 -2.16 -0.97
CA ILE A 183 4.33 -3.23 -0.30
C ILE A 183 4.43 -2.97 1.19
N TYR A 184 4.50 -4.05 1.96
CA TYR A 184 4.74 -3.95 3.39
C TYR A 184 6.17 -3.48 3.65
N PHE A 185 6.33 -2.29 4.20
CA PHE A 185 7.59 -1.73 4.66
C PHE A 185 7.32 -0.97 5.96
N PRO A 186 7.49 -1.58 7.15
CA PRO A 186 7.36 -0.89 8.43
C PRO A 186 8.52 0.07 8.71
N GLN A 187 8.25 1.24 9.32
CA GLN A 187 9.28 2.24 9.63
C GLN A 187 10.13 1.80 10.83
N LEU A 188 9.48 1.18 11.81
CA LEU A 188 10.07 0.80 13.09
C LEU A 188 10.04 -0.71 13.28
N ARG A 189 11.09 -1.24 13.91
CA ARG A 189 11.19 -2.65 14.30
C ARG A 189 9.95 -3.16 15.06
N CYS A 190 9.34 -2.33 15.91
CA CYS A 190 8.18 -2.72 16.69
C CYS A 190 6.89 -2.86 15.85
N GLN A 191 6.88 -2.38 14.61
CA GLN A 191 5.74 -2.47 13.69
C GLN A 191 5.76 -3.74 12.83
N TYR A 192 6.91 -4.41 12.73
CA TYR A 192 7.07 -5.68 12.02
C TYR A 192 6.18 -6.77 12.63
N ASP A 193 5.50 -7.55 11.77
CA ASP A 193 4.51 -8.57 12.14
C ASP A 193 3.40 -8.11 13.09
N GLN A 194 3.09 -6.81 13.09
CA GLN A 194 1.97 -6.29 13.88
C GLN A 194 0.69 -6.33 13.05
N SER A 195 -0.39 -6.84 13.65
CA SER A 195 -1.73 -6.70 13.07
C SER A 195 -2.19 -5.25 13.13
N ILE A 196 -2.76 -4.74 12.03
CA ILE A 196 -3.47 -3.46 11.95
C ILE A 196 -4.60 -3.34 13.00
N TRP A 197 -5.07 -4.48 13.54
CA TRP A 197 -6.17 -4.56 14.50
C TRP A 197 -5.74 -4.68 15.97
N LYS A 198 -4.44 -4.63 16.28
CA LYS A 198 -3.92 -4.67 17.66
C LYS A 198 -4.51 -3.61 18.59
N GLY A 199 -4.99 -2.49 18.03
CA GLY A 199 -5.55 -1.36 18.78
C GLY A 199 -6.94 -1.59 19.40
N MET A 200 -7.63 -2.68 19.07
CA MET A 200 -8.85 -3.07 19.77
C MET A 200 -8.48 -4.14 20.79
N LYS A 201 -8.93 -4.00 22.05
CA LYS A 201 -8.62 -4.86 23.22
C LYS A 201 -8.94 -6.35 23.07
N ASN A 202 -9.19 -6.83 21.86
CA ASN A 202 -9.42 -8.21 21.51
C ASN A 202 -8.08 -8.97 21.44
N PRO A 203 -7.80 -9.87 22.40
CA PRO A 203 -6.56 -10.65 22.43
C PRO A 203 -6.39 -11.56 21.20
N THR A 204 -7.46 -11.85 20.46
CA THR A 204 -7.44 -12.68 19.25
C THR A 204 -6.84 -11.98 18.03
N PHE A 205 -6.84 -10.63 18.00
CA PHE A 205 -6.23 -9.84 16.91
C PHE A 205 -4.81 -9.36 17.25
N ARG A 206 -4.19 -9.94 18.29
CA ARG A 206 -2.84 -9.58 18.73
C ARG A 206 -1.73 -10.07 17.83
N ASN A 207 -1.98 -10.81 16.76
CA ASN A 207 -0.99 -11.12 15.75
C ASN A 207 -1.69 -11.10 14.39
N ILE A 208 -0.94 -10.84 13.32
CA ILE A 208 -1.41 -11.23 11.99
C ILE A 208 -1.68 -12.75 11.99
N PRO A 209 -2.71 -13.25 11.28
CA PRO A 209 -3.08 -14.67 11.33
C PRO A 209 -1.92 -15.61 10.94
N VAL A 210 -1.01 -15.09 10.13
CA VAL A 210 0.18 -15.73 9.56
C VAL A 210 1.29 -14.68 9.62
N LYS A 211 2.53 -15.07 9.92
CA LYS A 211 3.65 -14.11 9.94
C LYS A 211 3.95 -13.58 8.54
N TYR A 212 4.60 -12.42 8.43
CA TYR A 212 4.93 -11.88 7.11
C TYR A 212 5.84 -12.82 6.31
N GLU A 213 6.76 -13.53 6.96
CA GLU A 213 7.65 -14.51 6.31
C GLU A 213 6.94 -15.79 5.84
N GLU A 214 5.71 -16.03 6.29
CA GLU A 214 4.92 -17.21 5.95
C GLU A 214 3.92 -16.89 4.80
N LEU A 215 4.05 -15.74 4.14
CA LEU A 215 3.28 -15.37 2.96
C LEU A 215 4.00 -15.86 1.69
N ASP A 216 3.26 -16.34 0.70
CA ASP A 216 3.82 -16.76 -0.61
C ASP A 216 4.75 -15.71 -1.23
N PHE A 217 4.41 -14.42 -1.10
CA PHE A 217 5.25 -13.33 -1.58
C PHE A 217 6.62 -13.31 -0.89
N SER A 218 6.68 -13.52 0.42
CA SER A 218 7.92 -13.51 1.20
C SER A 218 8.68 -14.83 1.07
N GLU A 219 8.00 -15.97 0.94
CA GLU A 219 8.68 -17.26 0.71
C GLU A 219 9.41 -17.30 -0.65
N ASP A 220 8.88 -16.57 -1.64
CA ASP A 220 9.43 -16.51 -3.00
C ASP A 220 10.28 -15.25 -3.28
N ASN A 221 10.53 -14.39 -2.29
CA ASN A 221 11.19 -13.09 -2.47
C ASN A 221 12.03 -12.74 -1.24
N VAL A 222 13.19 -12.09 -1.43
CA VAL A 222 14.05 -11.73 -0.29
C VAL A 222 13.68 -10.42 0.45
N TRP A 223 12.45 -9.93 0.24
CA TRP A 223 12.01 -8.65 0.79
C TRP A 223 11.97 -8.67 2.32
N ASP A 224 11.51 -9.76 2.95
CA ASP A 224 11.47 -9.86 4.40
C ASP A 224 12.88 -9.98 5.01
N GLU A 225 13.85 -10.63 4.36
CA GLU A 225 15.26 -10.61 4.77
C GLU A 225 15.83 -9.19 4.73
N PHE A 226 15.52 -8.44 3.67
CA PHE A 226 15.87 -7.02 3.59
C PHE A 226 15.26 -6.24 4.75
N LEU A 227 13.95 -6.38 5.01
CA LEU A 227 13.27 -5.69 6.11
C LEU A 227 13.88 -6.05 7.47
N LYS A 228 14.13 -7.33 7.72
CA LYS A 228 14.76 -7.81 8.95
C LYS A 228 16.14 -7.20 9.14
N THR A 229 16.94 -7.14 8.09
CA THR A 229 18.28 -6.55 8.10
C THR A 229 18.22 -5.03 8.30
N TYR A 230 17.38 -4.32 7.53
CA TYR A 230 17.20 -2.88 7.61
C TYR A 230 16.75 -2.42 9.02
N LEU A 231 15.78 -3.13 9.60
CA LEU A 231 15.20 -2.84 10.92
C LEU A 231 16.00 -3.40 12.09
N ASN A 232 17.11 -4.11 11.81
CA ASN A 232 17.92 -4.79 12.82
C ASN A 232 17.06 -5.73 13.69
N ILE A 233 16.22 -6.53 13.04
CA ILE A 233 15.49 -7.64 13.65
C ILE A 233 16.47 -8.80 13.66
N LEU A 234 17.09 -9.03 14.83
CA LEU A 234 17.97 -10.17 15.05
C LEU A 234 17.24 -11.46 14.64
N GLN A 235 17.77 -12.16 13.64
CA GLN A 235 17.40 -13.57 13.43
C GLN A 235 17.91 -14.33 14.65
N PHE A 236 17.05 -14.55 15.65
CA PHE A 236 17.27 -15.69 16.53
C PHE A 236 17.07 -16.92 15.64
N TYR A 237 18.15 -17.44 15.08
CA TYR A 237 18.17 -18.81 14.58
C TYR A 237 17.69 -19.71 15.73
N PRO A 238 16.73 -20.61 15.49
CA PRO A 238 16.28 -21.57 16.50
C PRO A 238 17.42 -22.44 17.01
#